data_AF-A0A9E5RD42-F1
#
_entry.id   AF-A0A9E5RD42-F1
#
_cell.length_a   1.000
_cell.length_b   1.000
_cell.length_c   1.000
_cell.angle_alpha   90.00
_cell.angle_beta   90.00
_cell.angle_gamma   90.00
#
_symmetry.space_group_name_H-M   'P 1'
#
loop_
_entity.id
_entity.type
_entity.pdbx_description
1 polymer ?
#
loop_
_entity_poly.entity_id
_entity_poly.type
_entity_poly.pdbx_seq_one_letter_code
_entity_poly.pdbx_strand_id
1 'polypeptide(L)'
;MNPNEYVKNVLVTEARDMAPLQERFSQIRNIRLLHGAIGLASELSEAQELVEKPTIDAINLKEEMGDLFWYMGIIVDELKFNPEEIFMFNDTGSIVTFTVHEQRAGLQAQINGMVKSVGTAVDLLKKSVMYGKELNEAGIKDQLQKLDYYINQALRYFGQTSAGSRERNIEKLRARYGEKFTEAAALERNLAAERAILEQK
;
A
#
# COMPACT_ATOMS: atom_id res chain seq x y z
N MET A 1 7.39 37.74 1.76
CA MET A 1 6.08 37.24 2.21
C MET A 1 6.31 36.48 3.52
N ASN A 2 5.64 36.86 4.60
CA ASN A 2 5.75 36.10 5.86
C ASN A 2 4.81 34.87 5.86
N PRO A 3 4.98 33.87 6.74
CA PRO A 3 4.15 32.66 6.74
C PRO A 3 2.64 32.92 6.82
N ASN A 4 2.22 33.93 7.59
CA ASN A 4 0.80 34.29 7.70
C ASN A 4 0.25 34.90 6.39
N GLU A 5 1.05 35.75 5.75
CA GLU A 5 0.73 36.33 4.44
C GLU A 5 0.68 35.25 3.35
N TYR A 6 1.58 34.26 3.41
CA TYR A 6 1.55 33.11 2.51
C TYR A 6 0.27 32.29 2.67
N VAL A 7 -0.11 31.91 3.90
CA VAL A 7 -1.35 31.16 4.14
C VAL A 7 -2.58 31.94 3.65
N LYS A 8 -2.63 33.26 3.88
CA LYS A 8 -3.70 34.11 3.32
C LYS A 8 -3.78 33.99 1.80
N ASN A 9 -2.64 34.00 1.11
CA ASN A 9 -2.58 33.85 -0.34
C ASN A 9 -2.99 32.44 -0.81
N VAL A 10 -2.61 31.39 -0.09
CA VAL A 10 -3.05 30.01 -0.37
C VAL A 10 -4.58 29.91 -0.32
N LEU A 11 -5.21 30.45 0.72
CA LEU A 11 -6.67 30.40 0.90
C LEU A 11 -7.44 31.19 -0.17
N VAL A 12 -6.79 32.13 -0.87
CA VAL A 12 -7.37 32.80 -2.05
C VAL A 12 -7.34 31.88 -3.27
N THR A 13 -6.34 31.01 -3.38
CA THR A 13 -6.16 30.09 -4.52
C THR A 13 -6.78 28.70 -4.33
N GLU A 14 -7.14 28.35 -3.10
CA GLU A 14 -7.81 27.09 -2.79
C GLU A 14 -9.21 27.03 -3.42
N ALA A 15 -9.62 25.84 -3.88
CA ALA A 15 -10.98 25.62 -4.36
C ALA A 15 -11.98 25.87 -3.22
N ARG A 16 -12.83 26.90 -3.35
CA ARG A 16 -13.83 27.25 -2.34
C ARG A 16 -15.22 26.68 -2.59
N ASP A 17 -15.50 26.25 -3.81
CA ASP A 17 -16.73 25.53 -4.12
C ASP A 17 -16.57 24.06 -3.75
N MET A 18 -17.11 23.71 -2.58
CA MET A 18 -17.03 22.36 -2.02
C MET A 18 -18.09 21.42 -2.58
N ALA A 19 -19.14 21.92 -3.24
CA ALA A 19 -20.25 21.05 -3.66
C ALA A 19 -19.80 19.98 -4.69
N PRO A 20 -19.02 20.31 -5.75
CA PRO A 20 -18.52 19.30 -6.68
C PRO A 20 -17.53 18.32 -6.03
N LEU A 21 -16.75 18.78 -5.04
CA LEU A 21 -15.85 17.91 -4.29
C LEU A 21 -16.67 16.94 -3.45
N GLN A 22 -17.62 17.44 -2.66
CA GLN A 22 -18.48 16.64 -1.81
C GLN A 22 -19.24 15.58 -2.61
N GLU A 23 -19.76 15.94 -3.79
CA GLU A 23 -20.37 14.99 -4.72
C GLU A 23 -19.38 13.86 -5.09
N ARG A 24 -18.17 14.20 -5.55
CA ARG A 24 -17.15 13.19 -5.91
C ARG A 24 -16.72 12.35 -4.71
N PHE A 25 -16.49 12.94 -3.55
CA PHE A 25 -16.11 12.21 -2.32
C PHE A 25 -17.23 11.29 -1.82
N SER A 26 -18.50 11.63 -2.06
CA SER A 26 -19.62 10.78 -1.67
C SER A 26 -19.79 9.52 -2.51
N GLN A 27 -19.14 9.45 -3.68
CA GLN A 27 -19.21 8.27 -4.53
C GLN A 27 -18.47 7.10 -3.88
N ILE A 28 -19.17 5.97 -3.67
CA ILE A 28 -18.62 4.74 -3.08
C ILE A 28 -17.30 4.33 -3.75
N ARG A 29 -17.25 4.46 -5.08
CA ARG A 29 -16.04 4.24 -5.88
C ARG A 29 -14.85 5.04 -5.37
N ASN A 30 -15.01 6.34 -5.22
CA ASN A 30 -13.93 7.23 -4.80
C ASN A 30 -13.56 6.98 -3.33
N ILE A 31 -14.52 6.66 -2.45
CA ILE A 31 -14.23 6.27 -1.06
C ILE A 31 -13.33 5.04 -1.04
N ARG A 32 -13.64 4.01 -1.83
CA ARG A 32 -12.85 2.77 -1.89
C ARG A 32 -11.47 3.00 -2.49
N LEU A 33 -11.36 3.78 -3.56
CA LEU A 33 -10.07 4.12 -4.18
C LEU A 33 -9.19 4.97 -3.24
N LEU A 34 -9.77 5.93 -2.53
CA LEU A 34 -9.05 6.73 -1.54
C LEU A 34 -8.60 5.88 -0.36
N HIS A 35 -9.43 4.97 0.14
CA HIS A 35 -9.06 4.03 1.19
C HIS A 35 -7.86 3.17 0.78
N GLY A 36 -7.90 2.59 -0.43
CA GLY A 36 -6.76 1.88 -1.01
C GLY A 36 -5.51 2.75 -1.10
N ALA A 37 -5.63 3.97 -1.63
CA ALA A 37 -4.48 4.85 -1.86
C ALA A 37 -3.83 5.37 -0.57
N ILE A 38 -4.64 5.74 0.43
CA ILE A 38 -4.15 6.21 1.74
C ILE A 38 -3.51 5.05 2.48
N GLY A 39 -4.13 3.87 2.47
CA GLY A 39 -3.56 2.66 3.04
C GLY A 39 -2.21 2.29 2.43
N LEU A 40 -2.11 2.27 1.09
CA LEU A 40 -0.82 2.05 0.42
C LEU A 40 0.26 3.04 0.87
N ALA A 41 -0.10 4.30 1.10
CA ALA A 41 0.86 5.31 1.54
C ALA A 41 1.27 5.12 3.02
N SER A 42 0.35 4.72 3.91
CA SER A 42 0.67 4.47 5.32
C SER A 42 1.57 3.26 5.49
N GLU A 43 1.17 2.09 4.97
CA GLU A 43 1.96 0.84 5.13
C GLU A 43 3.36 0.98 4.50
N LEU A 44 3.47 1.74 3.40
CA LEU A 44 4.77 1.99 2.79
C LEU A 44 5.67 2.89 3.64
N SER A 45 5.10 3.86 4.36
CA SER A 45 5.86 4.68 5.33
C SER A 45 6.38 3.81 6.47
N GLU A 46 5.55 2.91 7.00
CA GLU A 46 5.95 1.96 8.05
C GLU A 46 7.07 1.01 7.56
N ALA A 47 6.93 0.49 6.33
CA ALA A 47 7.97 -0.31 5.69
C ALA A 47 9.30 0.45 5.53
N GLN A 48 9.25 1.74 5.16
CA GLN A 48 10.44 2.57 5.04
C GLN A 48 11.12 2.77 6.40
N GLU A 49 10.37 3.08 7.45
CA GLU A 49 10.91 3.24 8.81
C GLU A 49 11.63 1.97 9.29
N LEU A 50 11.11 0.78 8.97
CA LEU A 50 11.74 -0.50 9.32
C LEU A 50 13.08 -0.71 8.63
N VAL A 51 13.21 -0.27 7.38
CA VAL A 51 14.47 -0.37 6.60
C VAL A 51 15.51 0.65 7.07
N GLU A 52 15.09 1.75 7.71
CA GLU A 52 15.99 2.77 8.27
C GLU A 52 16.55 2.39 9.65
N LYS A 53 15.90 1.50 10.40
CA LYS A 53 16.38 1.01 11.71
C LYS A 53 17.75 0.30 11.61
N PRO A 54 18.59 0.31 12.66
CA PRO A 54 19.89 -0.39 12.66
C PRO A 54 19.76 -1.90 12.41
N THR A 55 18.69 -2.51 12.90
CA THR A 55 18.32 -3.90 12.66
C THR A 55 16.96 -3.93 11.96
N ILE A 56 16.87 -4.66 10.85
CA ILE A 56 15.64 -4.79 10.08
C ILE A 56 14.80 -5.90 10.72
N ASP A 57 13.61 -5.55 11.23
CA ASP A 57 12.62 -6.56 11.64
C ASP A 57 11.97 -7.14 10.38
N ALA A 58 12.51 -8.27 9.93
CA ALA A 58 12.03 -8.96 8.74
C ALA A 58 10.57 -9.44 8.85
N ILE A 59 10.08 -9.73 10.06
CA ILE A 59 8.70 -10.21 10.22
C ILE A 59 7.74 -9.04 10.05
N ASN A 60 8.00 -7.91 10.72
CA ASN A 60 7.18 -6.72 10.56
C ASN A 60 7.25 -6.19 9.13
N LEU A 61 8.42 -6.18 8.50
CA LEU A 61 8.52 -5.71 7.12
C LEU A 61 7.74 -6.60 6.13
N LYS A 62 7.73 -7.93 6.34
CA LYS A 62 6.87 -8.84 5.56
C LYS A 62 5.37 -8.59 5.82
N GLU A 63 5.00 -8.22 7.04
CA GLU A 63 3.63 -7.81 7.38
C GLU A 63 3.20 -6.61 6.53
N GLU A 64 4.00 -5.54 6.51
CA GLU A 64 3.71 -4.34 5.71
C GLU A 64 3.57 -4.66 4.21
N MET A 65 4.42 -5.56 3.67
CA MET A 65 4.29 -6.02 2.28
C MET A 65 2.96 -6.75 2.03
N GLY A 66 2.49 -7.52 3.02
CA GLY A 66 1.19 -8.18 2.98
C GLY A 66 0.04 -7.16 3.00
N ASP A 67 0.13 -6.14 3.83
CA ASP A 67 -0.88 -5.09 3.94
C ASP A 67 -0.95 -4.22 2.68
N LEU A 68 0.20 -3.94 2.03
CA LEU A 68 0.21 -3.35 0.69
C LEU A 68 -0.60 -4.17 -0.31
N PHE A 69 -0.44 -5.50 -0.35
CA PHE A 69 -1.26 -6.36 -1.22
C PHE A 69 -2.76 -6.27 -0.91
N TRP A 70 -3.14 -6.13 0.35
CA TRP A 70 -4.54 -6.01 0.73
C TRP A 70 -5.18 -4.73 0.17
N TYR A 71 -4.50 -3.58 0.32
CA TYR A 71 -4.97 -2.32 -0.26
C TYR A 71 -4.94 -2.33 -1.79
N MET A 72 -3.95 -2.98 -2.41
CA MET A 72 -3.98 -3.24 -3.86
C MET A 72 -5.25 -4.00 -4.25
N GLY A 73 -5.62 -5.04 -3.49
CA GLY A 73 -6.83 -5.83 -3.72
C GLY A 73 -8.12 -5.01 -3.74
N ILE A 74 -8.24 -4.00 -2.86
CA ILE A 74 -9.39 -3.07 -2.86
C ILE A 74 -9.46 -2.28 -4.17
N ILE A 75 -8.33 -1.76 -4.64
CA ILE A 75 -8.25 -0.98 -5.89
C ILE A 75 -8.53 -1.87 -7.10
N VAL A 76 -7.96 -3.08 -7.13
CA VAL A 76 -8.18 -4.06 -8.20
C VAL A 76 -9.65 -4.42 -8.32
N ASP A 77 -10.33 -4.70 -7.21
CA ASP A 77 -11.77 -4.97 -7.21
C ASP A 77 -12.58 -3.75 -7.65
N GLU A 78 -12.26 -2.55 -7.14
CA GLU A 78 -13.02 -1.35 -7.47
C GLU A 78 -12.92 -0.98 -8.96
N LEU A 79 -11.73 -1.12 -9.55
CA LEU A 79 -11.50 -0.83 -10.98
C LEU A 79 -11.78 -2.03 -11.90
N LYS A 80 -12.24 -3.15 -11.35
CA LYS A 80 -12.56 -4.38 -12.10
C LYS A 80 -11.39 -4.86 -12.96
N PHE A 81 -10.16 -4.66 -12.48
CA PHE A 81 -8.97 -5.20 -13.13
C PHE A 81 -8.93 -6.72 -12.99
N ASN A 82 -8.37 -7.39 -13.98
CA ASN A 82 -8.06 -8.80 -13.87
C ASN A 82 -6.91 -9.00 -12.87
N PRO A 83 -7.09 -9.71 -11.74
CA PRO A 83 -6.05 -9.90 -10.74
C PRO A 83 -4.78 -10.55 -11.29
N GLU A 84 -4.90 -11.44 -12.27
CA GLU A 84 -3.75 -12.14 -12.90
C GLU A 84 -2.85 -11.18 -13.70
N GLU A 85 -3.38 -10.04 -14.16
CA GLU A 85 -2.58 -9.01 -14.82
C GLU A 85 -1.85 -8.12 -13.81
N ILE A 86 -2.29 -8.09 -12.55
CA ILE A 86 -1.76 -7.21 -11.51
C ILE A 86 -0.76 -7.95 -10.62
N PHE A 87 -1.16 -9.14 -10.14
CA PHE A 87 -0.38 -9.98 -9.24
C PHE A 87 0.37 -11.04 -10.05
N MET A 88 1.41 -10.62 -10.75
CA MET A 88 2.09 -11.43 -11.76
C MET A 88 3.08 -12.45 -11.14
N PHE A 89 3.46 -12.27 -9.88
CA PHE A 89 4.40 -13.16 -9.18
C PHE A 89 3.67 -14.14 -8.26
N ASN A 90 3.22 -15.27 -8.82
CA ASN A 90 2.50 -16.31 -8.09
C ASN A 90 3.39 -17.47 -7.65
N ASP A 91 4.41 -17.79 -8.44
CA ASP A 91 5.25 -18.95 -8.19
C ASP A 91 6.70 -18.65 -8.56
N THR A 92 7.60 -19.13 -7.70
CA THR A 92 9.03 -19.28 -7.97
C THR A 92 9.86 -18.00 -8.10
N GLY A 93 10.60 -17.71 -7.03
CA GLY A 93 11.96 -17.23 -7.17
C GLY A 93 12.86 -18.15 -6.36
N SER A 94 14.00 -18.56 -6.91
CA SER A 94 15.06 -19.16 -6.11
C SER A 94 15.35 -18.23 -4.94
N ILE A 95 15.34 -18.77 -3.71
CA ILE A 95 15.79 -18.06 -2.53
C ILE A 95 17.25 -17.70 -2.78
N VAL A 96 17.54 -16.41 -2.94
CA VAL A 96 18.90 -15.91 -3.10
C VAL A 96 19.37 -15.45 -1.73
N THR A 97 20.51 -15.96 -1.28
CA THR A 97 21.18 -15.46 -0.08
C THR A 97 21.93 -14.17 -0.41
N PHE A 98 21.62 -13.10 0.32
CA PHE A 98 22.30 -11.81 0.19
C PHE A 98 23.17 -11.55 1.41
N THR A 99 24.25 -10.78 1.28
CA THR A 99 24.95 -10.22 2.45
C THR A 99 24.07 -9.16 3.13
N VAL A 100 24.29 -8.90 4.42
CA VAL A 100 23.52 -7.89 5.18
C VAL A 100 23.60 -6.50 4.54
N HIS A 101 24.75 -6.14 3.97
CA HIS A 101 24.93 -4.86 3.29
C HIS A 101 24.13 -4.78 1.97
N GLU A 102 24.21 -5.82 1.14
CA GLU A 102 23.42 -5.93 -0.10
C GLU A 102 21.92 -5.93 0.18
N GLN A 103 21.51 -6.53 1.29
CA GLN A 103 20.11 -6.57 1.72
C GLN A 103 19.57 -5.17 2.01
N ARG A 104 20.27 -4.33 2.79
CA ARG A 104 19.77 -2.98 3.10
C ARG A 104 19.69 -2.08 1.87
N ALA A 105 20.77 -2.00 1.08
CA ALA A 105 20.79 -1.17 -0.12
C ALA A 105 19.74 -1.64 -1.14
N GLY A 106 19.61 -2.96 -1.30
CA GLY A 106 18.62 -3.59 -2.16
C GLY A 106 17.19 -3.30 -1.74
N LEU A 107 16.87 -3.45 -0.45
CA LEU A 107 15.57 -3.12 0.13
C LEU A 107 15.24 -1.64 -0.06
N GLN A 108 16.18 -0.74 0.21
CA GLN A 108 15.95 0.69 0.04
C GLN A 108 15.65 1.07 -1.42
N ALA A 109 16.32 0.42 -2.38
CA ALA A 109 16.00 0.58 -3.80
C ALA A 109 14.57 0.11 -4.13
N GLN A 110 14.11 -1.00 -3.53
CA GLN A 110 12.75 -1.48 -3.75
C GLN A 110 11.71 -0.55 -3.11
N ILE A 111 11.92 -0.12 -1.87
CA ILE A 111 11.06 0.86 -1.18
C ILE A 111 10.97 2.16 -1.98
N ASN A 112 12.07 2.69 -2.50
CA ASN A 112 12.05 3.88 -3.35
C ASN A 112 11.21 3.67 -4.63
N GLY A 113 11.28 2.48 -5.22
CA GLY A 113 10.42 2.07 -6.33
C GLY A 113 8.94 2.11 -5.95
N MET A 114 8.59 1.52 -4.80
CA MET A 114 7.23 1.55 -4.26
C MET A 114 6.76 2.97 -4.00
N VAL A 115 7.59 3.84 -3.41
CA VAL A 115 7.24 5.24 -3.11
C VAL A 115 6.87 5.99 -4.38
N LYS A 116 7.64 5.79 -5.45
CA LYS A 116 7.33 6.40 -6.75
C LYS A 116 6.02 5.87 -7.33
N SER A 117 5.78 4.55 -7.27
CA SER A 117 4.58 3.92 -7.81
C SER A 117 3.32 4.32 -7.04
N VAL A 118 3.35 4.24 -5.70
CA VAL A 118 2.25 4.66 -4.83
C VAL A 118 1.98 6.15 -4.99
N GLY A 119 3.01 7.01 -4.93
CA GLY A 119 2.86 8.45 -5.12
C GLY A 119 2.25 8.82 -6.48
N THR A 120 2.62 8.09 -7.54
CA THR A 120 2.04 8.29 -8.88
C THR A 120 0.58 7.83 -8.93
N ALA A 121 0.24 6.68 -8.35
CA ALA A 121 -1.15 6.20 -8.27
C ALA A 121 -2.05 7.17 -7.48
N VAL A 122 -1.56 7.65 -6.33
CA VAL A 122 -2.23 8.68 -5.51
C VAL A 122 -2.46 9.96 -6.32
N ASP A 123 -1.47 10.42 -7.11
CA ASP A 123 -1.63 11.60 -7.95
C ASP A 123 -2.69 11.43 -9.05
N LEU A 124 -2.73 10.26 -9.70
CA LEU A 124 -3.75 9.94 -10.71
C LEU A 124 -5.16 9.93 -10.09
N LEU A 125 -5.31 9.33 -8.91
CA LEU A 125 -6.57 9.31 -8.16
C LEU A 125 -6.98 10.71 -7.70
N LYS A 126 -6.06 11.46 -7.09
CA LYS A 126 -6.27 12.84 -6.66
C LYS A 126 -6.72 13.72 -7.81
N LYS A 127 -6.14 13.57 -9.00
CA LYS A 127 -6.54 14.34 -10.19
C LYS A 127 -8.00 14.11 -10.57
N SER A 128 -8.50 12.89 -10.41
CA SER A 128 -9.90 12.57 -10.65
C SER A 128 -10.81 13.08 -9.53
N VAL A 129 -10.49 12.75 -8.28
CA VAL A 129 -11.33 13.10 -7.11
C VAL A 129 -11.35 14.60 -6.83
N MET A 130 -10.20 15.28 -6.89
CA MET A 130 -10.12 16.71 -6.54
C MET A 130 -10.55 17.60 -7.70
N TYR A 131 -10.11 17.28 -8.93
CA TYR A 131 -10.25 18.19 -10.07
C TYR A 131 -11.28 17.72 -11.12
N GLY A 132 -11.97 16.61 -10.87
CA GLY A 132 -12.99 16.09 -11.79
C GLY A 132 -12.44 15.58 -13.12
N LYS A 133 -11.14 15.26 -13.19
CA LYS A 133 -10.56 14.65 -14.40
C LYS A 133 -11.07 13.21 -14.56
N GLU A 134 -11.18 12.77 -15.80
CA GLU A 134 -11.39 11.35 -16.10
C GLU A 134 -10.30 10.51 -15.43
N LEU A 135 -10.70 9.39 -14.84
CA LEU A 135 -9.78 8.53 -14.12
C LEU A 135 -8.86 7.82 -15.12
N ASN A 136 -7.55 7.99 -14.96
CA ASN A 136 -6.56 7.26 -15.74
C ASN A 136 -6.35 5.85 -15.17
N GLU A 137 -7.29 4.94 -15.48
CA GLU A 137 -7.25 3.55 -15.02
C GLU A 137 -6.02 2.80 -15.53
N ALA A 138 -5.64 2.99 -16.80
CA ALA A 138 -4.45 2.36 -17.38
C ALA A 138 -3.16 2.76 -16.63
N GLY A 139 -3.03 4.04 -16.26
CA GLY A 139 -1.91 4.53 -15.48
C GLY A 139 -1.88 3.96 -14.05
N ILE A 140 -3.04 3.76 -13.44
CA ILE A 140 -3.16 3.10 -12.12
C ILE A 140 -2.76 1.63 -12.23
N LYS A 141 -3.25 0.91 -13.25
CA LYS A 141 -2.87 -0.48 -13.53
C LYS A 141 -1.35 -0.64 -13.65
N ASP A 142 -0.68 0.22 -14.43
CA ASP A 142 0.78 0.23 -14.55
C ASP A 142 1.49 0.46 -13.20
N GLN A 143 0.96 1.34 -12.35
CA GLN A 143 1.55 1.56 -11.02
C GLN A 143 1.34 0.36 -10.08
N LEU A 144 0.19 -0.31 -10.13
CA LEU A 144 -0.06 -1.51 -9.33
C LEU A 144 0.84 -2.68 -9.75
N GLN A 145 1.06 -2.87 -11.05
CA GLN A 145 2.00 -3.89 -11.57
C GLN A 145 3.44 -3.62 -11.12
N LYS A 146 3.88 -2.35 -11.18
CA LYS A 146 5.20 -1.94 -10.65
C LYS A 146 5.30 -2.17 -9.15
N LEU A 147 4.22 -1.88 -8.42
CA LEU A 147 4.16 -2.12 -6.98
C LEU A 147 4.29 -3.62 -6.64
N ASP A 148 3.54 -4.50 -7.33
CA ASP A 148 3.66 -5.97 -7.19
C ASP A 148 5.10 -6.43 -7.45
N TYR A 149 5.74 -5.90 -8.49
CA TYR A 149 7.15 -6.16 -8.79
C TYR A 149 8.08 -5.75 -7.65
N TYR A 150 8.00 -4.52 -7.15
CA TYR A 150 8.87 -4.06 -6.08
C TYR A 150 8.63 -4.83 -4.77
N ILE A 151 7.37 -5.16 -4.44
CA ILE A 151 7.03 -5.95 -3.26
C ILE A 151 7.64 -7.35 -3.40
N ASN A 152 7.49 -7.99 -4.56
CA ASN A 152 8.11 -9.29 -4.82
C ASN A 152 9.62 -9.25 -4.60
N GLN A 153 10.30 -8.24 -5.15
CA GLN A 153 11.74 -8.09 -5.02
C GLN A 153 12.17 -7.86 -3.56
N ALA A 154 11.39 -7.10 -2.78
CA ALA A 154 11.64 -6.91 -1.35
C ALA A 154 11.49 -8.22 -0.56
N LEU A 155 10.43 -8.98 -0.83
CA LEU A 155 10.15 -10.26 -0.16
C LEU A 155 11.22 -11.33 -0.42
N ARG A 156 11.87 -11.30 -1.60
CA ARG A 156 12.96 -12.22 -1.94
C ARG A 156 14.17 -12.11 -1.03
N TYR A 157 14.44 -10.94 -0.45
CA TYR A 157 15.50 -10.78 0.55
C TYR A 157 15.25 -11.56 1.84
N PHE A 158 14.01 -12.01 2.06
CA PHE A 158 13.60 -12.78 3.23
C PHE A 158 13.19 -14.21 2.87
N GLY A 159 13.44 -14.66 1.63
CA GLY A 159 13.02 -15.98 1.16
C GLY A 159 11.49 -16.17 1.12
N GLN A 160 10.72 -15.08 1.05
CA GLN A 160 9.27 -15.08 1.05
C GLN A 160 8.74 -14.89 -0.37
N THR A 161 7.73 -15.66 -0.78
CA THR A 161 7.03 -15.44 -2.06
C THR A 161 5.88 -14.44 -1.88
N SER A 162 5.49 -13.74 -2.95
CA SER A 162 4.35 -12.84 -2.93
C SER A 162 3.05 -13.59 -2.60
N ALA A 163 2.83 -14.77 -3.18
CA ALA A 163 1.68 -15.62 -2.86
C ALA A 163 1.63 -15.98 -1.36
N GLY A 164 2.73 -16.49 -0.81
CA GLY A 164 2.79 -16.83 0.61
C GLY A 164 2.69 -15.61 1.56
N SER A 165 3.02 -14.41 1.07
CA SER A 165 2.81 -13.15 1.82
C SER A 165 1.33 -12.77 1.86
N ARG A 166 0.63 -12.87 0.71
CA ARG A 166 -0.82 -12.65 0.62
C ARG A 166 -1.59 -13.65 1.50
N GLU A 167 -1.21 -14.92 1.48
CA GLU A 167 -1.81 -15.97 2.32
C GLU A 167 -1.68 -15.66 3.81
N ARG A 168 -0.46 -15.39 4.29
CA ARG A 168 -0.20 -15.01 5.68
C ARG A 168 -0.96 -13.76 6.09
N ASN A 169 -1.07 -12.77 5.19
CA ASN A 169 -1.83 -11.58 5.50
C ASN A 169 -3.32 -11.91 5.72
N ILE A 170 -3.91 -12.76 4.88
CA ILE A 170 -5.30 -13.19 5.05
C ILE A 170 -5.48 -14.02 6.33
N GLU A 171 -4.53 -14.87 6.69
CA GLU A 171 -4.55 -15.60 7.96
C GLU A 171 -4.50 -14.66 9.18
N LYS A 172 -3.60 -13.66 9.16
CA LYS A 172 -3.54 -12.59 10.17
C LYS A 172 -4.88 -11.86 10.29
N LEU A 173 -5.44 -11.43 9.15
CA LEU A 173 -6.70 -10.69 9.12
C LEU A 173 -7.90 -11.55 9.55
N ARG A 174 -7.90 -12.85 9.26
CA ARG A 174 -8.91 -13.81 9.78
C ARG A 174 -8.79 -14.00 11.28
N ALA A 175 -7.58 -14.06 11.82
CA ALA A 175 -7.39 -14.12 13.27
C ALA A 175 -7.89 -12.85 13.97
N ARG A 176 -7.75 -11.69 13.31
CA ARG A 176 -8.26 -10.40 13.80
C ARG A 176 -9.79 -10.31 13.71
N TYR A 177 -10.35 -10.55 12.53
CA TYR A 177 -11.76 -10.23 12.22
C TYR A 177 -12.71 -11.44 12.29
N GLY A 178 -12.20 -12.67 12.39
CA GLY A 178 -13.01 -13.86 12.23
C GLY A 178 -13.57 -13.99 10.81
N GLU A 179 -14.89 -14.14 10.68
CA GLU A 179 -15.55 -14.29 9.37
C GLU A 179 -15.66 -12.99 8.58
N LYS A 180 -15.70 -11.83 9.24
CA LYS A 180 -15.92 -10.53 8.59
C LYS A 180 -15.40 -9.36 9.42
N PHE A 181 -15.09 -8.26 8.74
CA PHE A 181 -14.69 -7.01 9.38
C PHE A 181 -15.71 -6.56 10.45
N THR A 182 -15.20 -6.12 11.59
CA THR A 182 -15.95 -5.34 12.59
C THR A 182 -15.05 -4.24 13.13
N GLU A 183 -15.62 -3.07 13.43
CA GLU A 183 -14.87 -1.95 14.00
C GLU A 183 -14.26 -2.29 15.36
N ALA A 184 -15.02 -3.02 16.20
CA ALA A 184 -14.54 -3.48 17.50
C ALA A 184 -13.24 -4.31 17.36
N ALA A 185 -13.22 -5.29 16.44
CA ALA A 185 -12.03 -6.11 16.19
C ALA A 185 -10.88 -5.33 15.53
N ALA A 186 -11.16 -4.22 14.84
CA ALA A 186 -10.11 -3.35 14.32
C ALA A 186 -9.38 -2.60 15.45
N LEU A 187 -10.09 -2.28 16.54
CA LEU A 187 -9.55 -1.58 17.71
C LEU A 187 -8.95 -2.56 18.75
N GLU A 188 -9.60 -3.70 18.98
CA GLU A 188 -9.22 -4.70 19.98
C GLU A 188 -8.33 -5.79 19.37
N ARG A 189 -7.11 -5.42 19.00
CA ARG A 189 -6.15 -6.32 18.32
C ARG A 189 -5.43 -7.28 19.28
N ASN A 190 -5.38 -8.56 18.93
CA ASN A 190 -4.50 -9.53 19.59
C ASN A 190 -3.15 -9.62 18.85
N LEU A 191 -2.25 -8.68 19.16
CA LEU A 191 -0.94 -8.56 18.51
C LEU A 191 -0.06 -9.81 18.68
N ALA A 192 -0.17 -10.50 19.81
CA ALA A 192 0.60 -11.72 20.04
C ALA A 192 0.16 -12.86 19.11
N ALA A 193 -1.15 -13.02 18.91
CA ALA A 193 -1.70 -14.00 17.97
C ALA A 193 -1.34 -13.66 16.52
N GLU A 194 -1.45 -12.39 16.13
CA GLU A 194 -1.04 -11.91 14.80
C GLU A 194 0.45 -12.20 14.54
N ARG A 195 1.33 -11.86 15.50
CA ARG A 195 2.77 -12.11 15.39
C ARG A 195 3.09 -13.59 15.27
N ALA A 196 2.42 -14.44 16.05
CA ALA A 196 2.62 -15.89 16.00
C ALA A 196 2.24 -16.51 14.65
N ILE A 197 1.31 -15.91 13.89
CA ILE A 197 0.97 -16.32 12.53
C ILE A 197 2.07 -15.89 11.56
N LEU A 198 2.53 -14.64 11.66
CA LEU A 198 3.54 -14.08 10.76
C LEU A 198 4.93 -14.74 10.88
N GLU A 199 5.21 -15.34 12.04
CA GLU A 199 6.46 -16.08 12.31
C GLU A 199 6.48 -17.51 11.74
N GLN A 200 5.35 -18.01 11.23
CA GLN A 200 5.27 -19.35 10.63
C GLN A 200 6.06 -19.42 9.31
N LYS A 201 6.84 -20.50 9.15
CA LYS A 201 7.72 -20.74 8.00
C LYS A 201 6.96 -21.09 6.73
#